data_AF-E7GED5-F1
#
_entry.id   AF-E7GED5-F1
#
_cell.length_a   1.000
_cell.length_b   1.000
_cell.length_c   1.000
_cell.angle_alpha   90.00
_cell.angle_beta   90.00
_cell.angle_gamma   90.00
#
_symmetry.space_group_name_H-M   'P 1'
#
loop_
_entity.id
_entity.type
_entity.pdbx_description
1 polymer ?
#
loop_
_entity_poly.entity_id
_entity_poly.type
_entity_poly.pdbx_seq_one_letter_code
_entity_poly.pdbx_strand_id
1 'polypeptide(L)'
;MSQLDSFPLNDWGSIALICACHVGQNISNIKDLNGKGFKMDESKPRQINFVCADCQNSFDYDVKIKLFELLKKYYKTHNQFDGFSHYITRKGERIRLKYIKTITHETEYSKKEIIIIEAANLTTHPRFKLTHI
;
A
#
# COMPACT_ATOMS: atom_id res chain seq x y z
N MET A 1 6.69 -28.02 1.26
CA MET A 1 7.08 -26.67 1.76
C MET A 1 7.08 -25.72 0.58
N SER A 2 5.96 -25.04 0.34
CA SER A 2 5.77 -24.13 -0.79
C SER A 2 6.06 -22.68 -0.37
N GLN A 3 6.84 -21.99 -1.20
CA GLN A 3 7.35 -20.63 -1.04
C GLN A 3 6.24 -19.55 -1.01
N LEU A 4 5.45 -19.50 0.06
CA LEU A 4 4.47 -18.42 0.33
C LEU A 4 4.89 -17.50 1.50
N ASP A 5 6.04 -17.77 2.12
CA ASP A 5 6.46 -17.16 3.39
C ASP A 5 7.14 -15.77 3.29
N SER A 6 6.95 -15.00 2.23
CA SER A 6 7.61 -13.68 2.13
C SER A 6 6.78 -12.54 1.56
N PHE A 7 5.47 -12.53 1.81
CA PHE A 7 4.73 -11.26 1.77
C PHE A 7 4.76 -10.63 3.16
N PRO A 8 5.35 -9.44 3.36
CA PRO A 8 5.17 -8.67 4.58
C PRO A 8 3.74 -8.12 4.56
N LEU A 9 2.80 -8.97 4.94
CA LEU A 9 1.45 -8.58 5.31
C LEU A 9 1.56 -7.84 6.64
N ASN A 10 1.78 -6.54 6.54
CA ASN A 10 2.04 -5.65 7.66
C ASN A 10 0.86 -5.64 8.65
N ASP A 11 1.09 -6.13 9.88
CA ASP A 11 0.38 -6.02 11.17
C ASP A 11 -1.16 -6.16 11.24
N TRP A 12 -1.86 -6.27 10.11
CA TRP A 12 -3.29 -6.61 10.03
C TRP A 12 -3.56 -7.69 8.98
N GLY A 13 -2.55 -8.30 8.35
CA GLY A 13 -2.75 -9.43 7.43
C GLY A 13 -3.48 -9.11 6.12
N SER A 14 -4.18 -7.98 6.06
CA SER A 14 -5.33 -7.73 5.19
C SER A 14 -5.29 -6.35 4.57
N ILE A 15 -4.18 -5.61 4.65
CA ILE A 15 -4.03 -4.30 3.99
C ILE A 15 -2.86 -4.37 3.01
N ALA A 16 -3.14 -4.10 1.74
CA ALA A 16 -2.15 -3.98 0.68
C ALA A 16 -2.02 -2.52 0.26
N LEU A 17 -0.81 -1.97 0.37
CA LEU A 17 -0.50 -0.63 -0.12
C LEU A 17 0.05 -0.70 -1.54
N ILE A 18 -0.67 -0.12 -2.49
CA ILE A 18 -0.27 -0.06 -3.90
C ILE A 18 0.08 1.37 -4.31
N CYS A 19 1.05 1.50 -5.21
CA CYS A 19 1.38 2.80 -5.79
C CYS A 19 0.31 3.25 -6.79
N ALA A 20 0.08 4.56 -6.87
CA ALA A 20 -0.80 5.18 -7.88
C ALA A 20 -0.45 4.78 -9.34
N CYS A 21 0.82 4.49 -9.66
CA CYS A 21 1.19 4.04 -11.02
C CYS A 21 0.70 2.62 -11.36
N HIS A 22 0.20 1.87 -10.39
CA HIS A 22 -0.40 0.55 -10.59
C HIS A 22 -1.93 0.57 -10.52
N VAL A 23 -2.53 1.73 -10.26
CA VAL A 23 -3.99 1.88 -10.25
C VAL A 23 -4.51 1.75 -11.67
N GLY A 24 -5.58 0.98 -11.84
CA GLY A 24 -6.14 0.62 -13.15
C GLY A 24 -5.58 -0.67 -13.73
N GLN A 25 -4.50 -1.23 -13.16
CA GLN A 25 -4.08 -2.58 -13.48
C GLN A 25 -5.06 -3.60 -12.90
N ASN A 26 -5.26 -4.73 -13.60
CA ASN A 26 -6.12 -5.78 -13.09
C ASN A 26 -5.48 -6.46 -11.86
N ILE A 27 -6.05 -6.20 -10.69
CA ILE A 27 -5.64 -6.81 -9.41
C ILE A 27 -6.83 -7.60 -8.89
N SER A 28 -6.98 -8.85 -9.29
CA SER A 28 -8.10 -9.69 -8.92
C SER A 28 -7.81 -10.54 -7.68
N ASN A 29 -6.55 -10.87 -7.46
CA ASN A 29 -6.11 -11.78 -6.40
C ASN A 29 -4.76 -11.31 -5.79
N ILE A 30 -4.31 -12.02 -4.75
CA ILE A 30 -3.07 -11.68 -4.02
C ILE A 30 -1.81 -11.79 -4.89
N LYS A 31 -1.76 -12.72 -5.84
CA LYS A 31 -0.60 -12.89 -6.73
C LYS A 31 -0.44 -11.68 -7.64
N ASP A 32 -1.54 -11.05 -8.03
CA ASP A 32 -1.53 -9.83 -8.85
C ASP A 32 -0.94 -8.64 -8.10
N LEU A 33 -0.84 -8.67 -6.76
CA LEU A 33 -0.18 -7.62 -5.97
C LEU A 33 1.35 -7.73 -5.98
N ASN A 34 1.90 -8.88 -6.41
CA ASN A 34 3.33 -9.08 -6.45
C ASN A 34 4.00 -8.04 -7.36
N GLY A 35 5.02 -7.36 -6.86
CA GLY A 35 5.71 -6.28 -7.56
C GLY A 35 4.97 -4.93 -7.61
N LYS A 36 3.66 -4.88 -7.33
CA LYS A 36 2.84 -3.64 -7.38
C LYS A 36 2.70 -2.93 -6.04
N GLY A 37 3.05 -3.63 -4.95
CA GLY A 37 3.04 -3.08 -3.61
C GLY A 37 4.26 -2.20 -3.31
N PHE A 38 4.12 -1.32 -2.32
CA PHE A 38 5.28 -0.64 -1.74
C PHE A 38 6.17 -1.65 -1.00
N LYS A 39 7.48 -1.55 -1.21
CA LYS A 39 8.49 -2.36 -0.52
C LYS A 39 9.28 -1.49 0.46
N MET A 40 9.68 -2.11 1.57
CA MET A 40 10.60 -1.47 2.50
C MET A 40 11.97 -1.30 1.84
N ASP A 41 12.52 -0.10 1.90
CA ASP A 41 13.88 0.21 1.47
C ASP A 41 14.86 -0.17 2.58
N GLU A 42 15.50 -1.33 2.43
CA GLU A 42 16.47 -1.87 3.39
C GLU A 42 17.85 -1.20 3.29
N SER A 43 18.09 -0.36 2.27
CA SER A 43 19.39 0.30 2.07
C SER A 43 19.71 1.37 3.14
N LYS A 44 18.68 1.86 3.85
CA LYS A 44 18.80 2.91 4.87
C LYS A 44 18.26 2.43 6.21
N PRO A 45 19.04 1.69 7.02
CA PRO A 45 18.54 1.06 8.25
C PRO A 45 18.03 2.06 9.31
N ARG A 46 18.47 3.33 9.24
CA ARG A 46 18.01 4.39 10.16
C ARG A 46 16.76 5.15 9.69
N GLN A 47 16.33 4.94 8.45
CA GLN A 47 15.17 5.61 7.85
C GLN A 47 14.38 4.61 7.01
N ILE A 48 13.39 3.99 7.64
CA ILE A 48 12.52 3.03 7.00
C ILE A 48 11.60 3.77 6.04
N ASN A 49 11.92 3.69 4.75
CA ASN A 49 11.08 4.20 3.68
C ASN A 49 10.37 3.05 2.97
N PHE A 50 9.17 3.32 2.50
CA PHE A 50 8.42 2.49 1.59
C PHE A 50 8.54 3.10 0.20
N VAL A 51 9.01 2.31 -0.76
CA VAL A 51 9.29 2.76 -2.13
C VAL A 51 8.52 1.91 -3.14
N CYS A 52 8.08 2.57 -4.21
CA CYS A 52 7.59 1.86 -5.40
C CYS A 52 8.78 1.33 -6.21
N ALA A 53 8.64 0.16 -6.82
CA ALA A 53 9.66 -0.40 -7.69
C ALA A 53 9.83 0.42 -8.99
N ASP A 54 8.70 0.87 -9.56
CA ASP A 54 8.66 1.37 -10.94
C ASP A 54 8.68 2.91 -11.05
N CYS A 55 8.36 3.63 -9.98
CA CYS A 55 8.36 5.10 -9.97
C CYS A 55 9.01 5.68 -8.71
N GLN A 56 9.17 7.00 -8.70
CA GLN A 56 9.79 7.76 -7.63
C GLN A 56 8.89 7.96 -6.39
N ASN A 57 7.70 7.37 -6.38
CA ASN A 57 6.78 7.47 -5.26
C ASN A 57 7.33 6.72 -4.03
N SER A 58 7.40 7.41 -2.91
CA SER A 58 7.90 6.90 -1.64
C SER A 58 7.31 7.65 -0.46
N PHE A 59 7.34 7.03 0.72
CA PHE A 59 6.97 7.64 2.00
C PHE A 59 7.63 6.87 3.15
N ASP A 60 7.85 7.53 4.29
CA ASP A 60 8.43 6.86 5.47
C ASP A 60 7.41 5.99 6.25
N TYR A 61 7.92 5.26 7.24
CA TYR A 61 7.12 4.39 8.11
C TYR A 61 6.00 5.11 8.89
N ASP A 62 6.16 6.38 9.25
CA ASP A 62 5.14 7.11 10.01
C ASP A 62 3.83 7.28 9.22
N VAL A 63 3.90 7.38 7.88
CA VAL A 63 2.70 7.42 7.02
C VAL A 63 1.92 6.12 7.11
N LYS A 64 2.62 4.99 7.16
CA LYS A 64 2.01 3.67 7.31
C LYS A 64 1.34 3.53 8.68
N ILE A 65 1.97 4.03 9.75
CA ILE A 65 1.36 4.07 11.08
C ILE A 65 0.09 4.92 11.09
N LYS A 66 0.16 6.15 10.55
CA LYS A 66 -1.00 7.05 10.44
C LYS A 66 -2.13 6.45 9.60
N LEU A 67 -1.82 5.75 8.51
CA LEU A 67 -2.83 5.03 7.73
C LEU A 67 -3.63 4.07 8.61
N PHE A 68 -2.98 3.30 9.47
CA PHE A 68 -3.68 2.34 10.33
C PHE A 68 -4.63 3.05 11.30
N GLU A 69 -4.22 4.17 11.88
CA GLU A 69 -5.08 4.98 12.75
C GLU A 69 -6.30 5.53 12.00
N LEU A 70 -6.07 6.06 10.79
CA LEU A 70 -7.12 6.61 9.93
C LEU A 70 -8.13 5.54 9.50
N LEU A 71 -7.66 4.36 9.08
CA LEU A 71 -8.54 3.24 8.70
C LEU A 71 -9.36 2.74 9.88
N LYS A 72 -8.74 2.59 11.07
CA LYS A 72 -9.47 2.21 12.30
C LYS A 72 -10.55 3.21 12.64
N LYS A 73 -10.25 4.52 12.58
CA LYS A 73 -11.24 5.58 12.83
C LYS A 73 -12.36 5.55 11.80
N TYR A 74 -12.03 5.43 10.52
CA TYR A 74 -13.02 5.39 9.44
C TYR A 74 -13.97 4.20 9.59
N TYR A 75 -13.42 3.00 9.84
CA TYR A 75 -14.22 1.79 10.00
C TYR A 75 -15.14 1.87 11.22
N LYS A 76 -14.68 2.45 12.36
CA LYS A 76 -15.55 2.67 13.53
C LYS A 76 -16.77 3.53 13.23
N THR A 77 -16.66 4.46 12.28
CA THR A 77 -17.75 5.38 11.92
C THR A 77 -18.64 4.82 10.81
N HIS A 78 -18.08 4.09 9.84
CA HIS A 78 -18.79 3.70 8.62
C HIS A 78 -19.07 2.19 8.52
N ASN A 79 -18.45 1.38 9.38
CA ASN A 79 -18.48 -0.08 9.34
C ASN A 79 -18.06 -0.70 7.99
N GLN A 80 -17.30 0.04 7.19
CA GLN A 80 -16.74 -0.38 5.90
C GLN A 80 -15.54 0.51 5.55
N PHE A 81 -14.82 0.16 4.47
CA PHE A 81 -13.71 0.97 3.94
C PHE A 81 -14.04 1.70 2.64
N ASP A 82 -15.17 1.37 2.00
CA ASP A 82 -15.60 2.05 0.78
C ASP A 82 -15.76 3.56 1.02
N GLY A 83 -15.29 4.36 0.07
CA GLY A 83 -15.21 5.82 0.16
C GLY A 83 -14.04 6.39 0.97
N PHE A 84 -13.21 5.56 1.62
CA PHE A 84 -12.05 6.06 2.39
C PHE A 84 -11.07 6.82 1.47
N SER A 85 -10.84 8.09 1.80
CA SER A 85 -9.84 8.93 1.13
C SER A 85 -9.33 9.99 2.10
N HIS A 86 -8.03 10.02 2.34
CA HIS A 86 -7.39 10.98 3.24
C HIS A 86 -6.07 11.51 2.69
N TYR A 87 -5.72 12.73 3.10
CA TYR A 87 -4.43 13.33 2.84
C TYR A 87 -3.64 13.43 4.14
N ILE A 88 -2.39 12.99 4.12
CA ILE A 88 -1.40 13.24 5.17
C ILE A 88 -0.47 14.33 4.66
N THR A 89 -0.40 15.44 5.39
CA THR A 89 0.50 16.56 5.09
C THR A 89 1.52 16.72 6.22
N ARG A 90 2.80 16.84 5.87
CA ARG A 90 3.90 17.05 6.83
C ARG A 90 5.15 17.53 6.11
N LYS A 91 5.97 18.39 6.72
CA LYS A 91 7.32 18.77 6.22
C LYS A 91 7.41 19.03 4.69
N GLY A 92 6.38 19.63 4.09
CA GLY A 92 6.34 19.89 2.64
C GLY A 92 5.96 18.68 1.77
N GLU A 93 5.65 17.52 2.34
CA GLU A 93 5.07 16.35 1.69
C GLU A 93 3.54 16.35 1.78
N ARG A 94 2.89 15.84 0.73
CA ARG A 94 1.45 15.58 0.72
C ARG A 94 1.18 14.20 0.14
N ILE A 95 0.74 13.28 0.99
CA ILE A 95 0.50 11.89 0.62
C ILE A 95 -1.00 11.62 0.64
N ARG A 96 -1.54 11.18 -0.50
CA ARG A 96 -2.92 10.71 -0.62
C ARG A 96 -2.97 9.22 -0.29
N LEU A 97 -3.93 8.84 0.53
CA LEU A 97 -4.31 7.47 0.84
C LEU A 97 -5.76 7.28 0.40
N LYS A 98 -6.03 6.29 -0.46
CA LYS A 98 -7.36 6.09 -1.03
C LYS A 98 -7.71 4.60 -1.08
N TYR A 99 -8.91 4.24 -0.61
CA TYR A 99 -9.45 2.92 -0.82
C TYR A 99 -9.72 2.67 -2.30
N ILE A 100 -9.26 1.52 -2.78
CA ILE A 100 -9.47 1.11 -4.17
C ILE A 100 -10.54 0.02 -4.23
N LYS A 101 -10.34 -1.07 -3.49
CA LYS A 101 -11.27 -2.19 -3.40
C LYS A 101 -10.84 -3.18 -2.32
N THR A 102 -11.69 -4.13 -2.04
CA THR A 102 -11.38 -5.32 -1.25
C THR A 102 -11.33 -6.52 -2.20
N ILE A 103 -10.29 -7.34 -2.09
CA ILE A 103 -10.23 -8.65 -2.75
C ILE A 103 -10.33 -9.75 -1.70
N THR A 104 -10.92 -10.88 -2.08
CA THR A 104 -10.96 -12.07 -1.24
C THR A 104 -9.88 -13.04 -1.69
N HIS A 105 -9.07 -13.50 -0.76
CA HIS A 105 -8.17 -14.61 -0.95
C HIS A 105 -8.69 -15.82 -0.19
N GLU A 106 -9.09 -16.85 -0.92
CA GLU A 106 -9.63 -18.09 -0.38
C GLU A 106 -8.65 -19.24 -0.65
N THR A 107 -8.38 -20.00 0.40
CA THR A 107 -7.66 -21.28 0.37
C THR A 107 -8.60 -22.35 0.91
N GLU A 108 -8.21 -23.62 0.76
CA GLU A 108 -8.95 -24.76 1.33
C GLU A 108 -9.23 -24.61 2.84
N TYR A 109 -8.38 -23.87 3.57
CA TYR A 109 -8.43 -23.75 5.03
C TYR A 109 -8.79 -22.34 5.54
N SER A 110 -8.88 -21.34 4.67
CA SER A 110 -9.06 -19.95 5.12
C SER A 110 -9.63 -19.04 4.04
N LYS A 111 -10.49 -18.11 4.46
CA LYS A 111 -10.95 -16.99 3.64
C LYS A 111 -10.46 -15.69 4.28
N LYS A 112 -9.72 -14.90 3.51
CA LYS A 112 -9.12 -13.64 3.96
C LYS A 112 -9.47 -12.50 3.04
N GLU A 113 -9.99 -11.43 3.61
CA GLU A 113 -10.20 -10.18 2.88
C GLU A 113 -8.91 -9.36 2.88
N ILE A 114 -8.57 -8.77 1.74
CA ILE A 114 -7.43 -7.88 1.57
C ILE A 114 -7.95 -6.54 1.03
N ILE A 115 -7.86 -5.53 1.87
CA ILE A 115 -8.19 -4.14 1.62
C ILE A 115 -7.02 -3.52 0.83
N ILE A 116 -7.30 -3.05 -0.37
CA ILE A 116 -6.31 -2.41 -1.24
C ILE A 116 -6.42 -0.89 -1.05
N ILE A 117 -5.34 -0.30 -0.57
CA ILE A 117 -5.19 1.14 -0.41
C ILE A 117 -4.14 1.64 -1.39
N GLU A 118 -4.51 2.61 -2.21
CA GLU A 118 -3.56 3.41 -2.98
C GLU A 118 -2.84 4.39 -2.04
N ALA A 119 -1.52 4.47 -2.16
CA ALA A 119 -0.71 5.53 -1.59
C ALA A 119 0.03 6.32 -2.68
N ALA A 120 -0.14 7.64 -2.67
CA ALA A 120 0.44 8.55 -3.65
C ALA A 120 1.11 9.73 -2.97
N ASN A 121 2.45 9.81 -3.01
CA ASN A 121 3.17 11.01 -2.64
C ASN A 121 3.06 12.04 -3.77
N LEU A 122 2.25 13.07 -3.55
CA LEU A 122 1.91 14.08 -4.56
C LEU A 122 3.01 15.13 -4.74
N THR A 123 3.99 15.18 -3.83
CA THR A 123 5.10 16.13 -3.92
C THR A 123 6.25 15.59 -4.75
N THR A 124 6.36 14.27 -4.85
CA THR A 124 7.29 13.56 -5.72
C THR A 124 6.60 12.95 -6.95
N HIS A 125 5.54 13.61 -7.45
CA HIS A 125 4.68 13.25 -8.58
C HIS A 125 5.18 12.02 -9.35
N PRO A 126 4.40 10.91 -9.46
CA PRO A 126 4.91 9.62 -9.92
C PRO A 126 5.59 9.72 -11.28
N ARG A 127 6.90 9.92 -11.26
CA ARG A 127 7.80 9.86 -12.41
C ARG A 127 8.36 8.45 -12.43
N PHE A 128 8.23 7.77 -13.55
CA PHE A 128 8.85 6.46 -13.73
C PHE A 128 10.36 6.59 -13.53
N LYS A 129 10.97 5.57 -12.91
CA LYS A 129 12.42 5.55 -12.79
C LYS A 129 12.98 5.39 -14.20
N LEU A 130 13.94 6.25 -14.57
CA LEU A 130 14.64 6.10 -15.85
C LEU A 130 15.44 4.80 -15.79
N THR A 131 15.03 3.80 -16.57
CA THR A 131 15.92 2.69 -16.91
C THR A 131 16.97 3.25 -17.86
N HIS A 132 18.23 3.31 -17.42
CA HIS A 132 19.35 3.48 -18.35
C HIS A 132 19.30 2.29 -19.32
N ILE A 133 19.00 2.59 -20.59
CA ILE A 133 19.14 1.67 -21.72
C ILE A 133 20.62 1.58 -22.05
#